data_AF-A0AAX4I4L0-F1
#
_entry.id   AF-A0AAX4I4L0-F1
#
_cell.length_a   1.000
_cell.length_b   1.000
_cell.length_c   1.000
_cell.angle_alpha   90.00
_cell.angle_beta   90.00
_cell.angle_gamma   90.00
#
_symmetry.space_group_name_H-M   'P 1'
#
loop_
_entity.id
_entity.type
_entity.pdbx_description
1 polymer ?
#
loop_
_entity_poly.entity_id
_entity_poly.type
_entity_poly.pdbx_seq_one_letter_code
_entity_poly.pdbx_strand_id
1 'polypeptide(L)'
;MSRPVCFLLTLLRLAGLSLALPSLSSSSSSSSSSAAVVGVDLVFPRNDTVYRPVWPFPIVFAVRNASQLWPSDDEHFSFWVRWDLTGYTDINDPDTGQLFTSGVWQTDKLNRTTEAVVAVIDASRRDLVGAPQRQFRLKYTATMFGSCPVNATAEGADSRPQDLSHDGHVLFTTTDPSAAGAGQLPAIVADETTCPSPVGRFEITGSRHESGALCPVAASSSGSPSSSSSTACGLEMDGSLADEVERTMLDRAGCPRGTWPDPDGGLSPTSCNAVSSSGGGVAGAKRLGARATGVSALVLTLAASWAFV
;
A
#
# COMPACT_ATOMS: atom_id res chain seq x y z
N MET A 1 -53.22 80.51 47.57
CA MET A 1 -52.83 81.91 47.34
C MET A 1 -51.44 81.93 46.70
N SER A 2 -51.33 82.66 45.59
CA SER A 2 -50.15 83.30 44.98
C SER A 2 -48.87 82.50 44.65
N ARG A 3 -48.55 82.48 43.35
CA ARG A 3 -47.18 82.43 42.77
C ARG A 3 -46.46 83.79 43.00
N PRO A 4 -45.11 83.90 42.98
CA PRO A 4 -44.31 84.06 41.73
C PRO A 4 -42.94 83.29 41.74
N VAL A 5 -42.33 82.83 40.63
CA VAL A 5 -41.56 83.49 39.52
C VAL A 5 -40.12 83.93 39.89
N CYS A 6 -39.10 83.29 39.26
CA CYS A 6 -37.97 83.87 38.48
C CYS A 6 -36.84 82.83 38.30
N PHE A 7 -36.66 82.22 37.13
CA PHE A 7 -35.82 82.66 36.00
C PHE A 7 -34.31 82.74 36.30
N LEU A 8 -33.54 81.74 35.83
CA LEU A 8 -32.37 82.04 35.00
C LEU A 8 -32.14 80.90 33.99
N LEU A 9 -32.33 81.23 32.72
CA LEU A 9 -31.92 80.44 31.56
C LEU A 9 -30.43 80.62 31.34
N THR A 10 -29.70 79.53 31.11
CA THR A 10 -28.61 79.52 30.12
C THR A 10 -28.47 78.12 29.54
N LEU A 11 -28.08 78.08 28.27
CA LEU A 11 -28.54 77.18 27.22
C LEU A 11 -27.30 76.58 26.53
N LEU A 12 -27.48 75.45 25.81
CA LEU A 12 -26.53 74.72 24.93
C LEU A 12 -25.62 73.68 25.63
N ARG A 13 -25.40 72.44 25.14
CA ARG A 13 -25.80 71.72 23.92
C ARG A 13 -25.53 70.21 24.11
N LEU A 14 -26.43 69.36 23.58
CA LEU A 14 -26.23 68.05 22.92
C LEU A 14 -25.06 67.13 23.32
N ALA A 15 -25.36 65.90 23.78
CA ALA A 15 -25.13 64.65 23.02
C ALA A 15 -25.46 63.37 23.83
N GLY A 16 -26.37 62.56 23.28
CA GLY A 16 -26.27 61.09 23.18
C GLY A 16 -26.10 60.22 24.43
N LEU A 17 -27.21 59.63 24.88
CA LEU A 17 -27.24 58.34 25.58
C LEU A 17 -26.55 57.24 24.74
N SER A 18 -25.79 56.35 25.39
CA SER A 18 -25.78 54.91 25.10
C SER A 18 -25.16 54.14 26.28
N LEU A 19 -26.02 53.56 27.12
CA LEU A 19 -25.67 52.53 28.09
C LEU A 19 -25.56 51.20 27.32
N ALA A 20 -24.34 50.72 27.09
CA ALA A 20 -24.10 49.42 26.49
C ALA A 20 -24.27 48.30 27.55
N LEU A 21 -25.28 47.44 27.37
CA LEU A 21 -25.37 46.14 28.04
C LEU A 21 -24.34 45.18 27.40
N PRO A 22 -23.56 44.42 28.18
CA PRO A 22 -22.76 43.34 27.63
C PRO A 22 -23.68 42.16 27.28
N SER A 23 -23.97 42.01 25.99
CA SER A 23 -24.59 40.82 25.43
C SER A 23 -23.65 39.64 25.66
N LEU A 24 -24.05 38.64 26.46
CA LEU A 24 -23.42 37.33 26.45
C LEU A 24 -23.73 36.69 25.09
N SER A 25 -22.85 36.92 24.12
CA SER A 25 -22.78 36.14 22.91
C SER A 25 -22.27 34.76 23.27
N SER A 26 -23.18 33.81 23.47
CA SER A 26 -22.88 32.39 23.40
C SER A 26 -22.35 32.11 22.01
N SER A 27 -21.02 32.13 21.87
CA SER A 27 -20.32 31.65 20.68
C SER A 27 -20.62 30.16 20.55
N SER A 28 -21.65 29.82 19.79
CA SER A 28 -21.82 28.49 19.24
C SER A 28 -20.59 28.23 18.38
N SER A 29 -19.61 27.54 18.94
CA SER A 29 -18.49 26.96 18.23
C SER A 29 -19.06 25.92 17.27
N SER A 30 -19.37 26.35 16.05
CA SER A 30 -19.52 25.46 14.91
C SER A 30 -18.15 24.83 14.67
N SER A 31 -17.97 23.61 15.18
CA SER A 31 -16.89 22.74 14.73
C SER A 31 -17.12 22.49 13.24
N SER A 32 -16.42 23.23 12.39
CA SER A 32 -16.24 22.84 11.01
C SER A 32 -15.45 21.53 11.04
N SER A 33 -16.13 20.38 11.04
CA SER A 33 -15.46 19.12 10.72
C SER A 33 -15.03 19.24 9.27
N SER A 34 -13.76 19.59 9.03
CA SER A 34 -13.19 19.50 7.70
C SER A 34 -13.38 18.07 7.23
N ALA A 35 -14.00 17.86 6.06
CA ALA A 35 -14.21 16.53 5.52
C ALA A 35 -12.88 15.75 5.49
N ALA A 36 -12.88 14.58 6.10
CA ALA A 36 -11.73 13.69 6.12
C ALA A 36 -11.67 12.95 4.78
N VAL A 37 -10.48 12.85 4.19
CA VAL A 37 -10.32 12.24 2.86
C VAL A 37 -9.41 11.04 2.99
N VAL A 38 -9.99 9.84 2.89
CA VAL A 38 -9.22 8.60 2.78
C VAL A 38 -8.86 8.39 1.31
N GLY A 39 -7.56 8.26 1.03
CA GLY A 39 -7.05 8.01 -0.31
C GLY A 39 -6.45 6.62 -0.40
N VAL A 40 -6.64 5.93 -1.52
CA VAL A 40 -5.91 4.69 -1.82
C VAL A 40 -5.08 4.93 -3.06
N ASP A 41 -3.80 4.56 -2.98
CA ASP A 41 -2.87 4.64 -4.09
C ASP A 41 -2.18 3.28 -4.30
N LEU A 42 -1.94 2.93 -5.56
CA LEU A 42 -1.12 1.79 -5.96
C LEU A 42 0.32 2.28 -6.11
N VAL A 43 1.18 1.80 -5.21
CA VAL A 43 2.60 2.13 -5.20
C VAL A 43 3.37 1.22 -6.17
N PHE A 44 3.02 -0.07 -6.20
CA PHE A 44 3.65 -1.05 -7.08
C PHE A 44 2.71 -2.25 -7.33
N PRO A 45 2.68 -2.83 -8.55
CA PRO A 45 3.44 -2.50 -9.75
C PRO A 45 2.89 -1.31 -10.52
N ARG A 46 3.64 -0.84 -11.51
CA ARG A 46 3.27 0.27 -12.40
C ARG A 46 2.70 -0.26 -13.70
N ASN A 47 1.74 0.49 -14.25
CA ASN A 47 1.12 0.17 -15.53
C ASN A 47 2.15 0.29 -16.66
N ASP A 48 1.99 -0.53 -17.71
CA ASP A 48 2.78 -0.52 -18.94
C ASP A 48 4.30 -0.62 -18.71
N THR A 49 4.70 -1.21 -17.57
CA THR A 49 6.11 -1.37 -17.19
C THR A 49 6.60 -2.78 -17.51
N VAL A 50 7.85 -2.88 -17.94
CA VAL A 50 8.53 -4.16 -18.19
C VAL A 50 9.52 -4.44 -17.07
N TYR A 51 9.22 -5.44 -16.25
CA TYR A 51 10.07 -5.85 -15.14
C TYR A 51 10.97 -7.03 -15.49
N ARG A 52 12.07 -7.19 -14.77
CA ARG A 52 12.72 -8.51 -14.67
C ARG A 52 11.85 -9.39 -13.77
N PRO A 53 11.64 -10.68 -14.13
CA PRO A 53 10.93 -11.58 -13.27
C PRO A 53 11.76 -11.81 -11.99
N VAL A 54 11.10 -11.81 -10.83
CA VAL A 54 11.74 -12.06 -9.53
C VAL A 54 10.82 -12.89 -8.66
N TRP A 55 11.41 -13.53 -7.65
CA TRP A 55 10.65 -14.18 -6.58
C TRP A 55 11.09 -13.68 -5.21
N PRO A 56 10.14 -13.34 -4.32
CA PRO A 56 8.72 -13.04 -4.57
C PRO A 56 8.52 -11.71 -5.32
N PHE A 57 7.38 -11.54 -5.99
CA PHE A 57 7.02 -10.29 -6.66
C PHE A 57 6.11 -9.43 -5.76
N PRO A 58 6.44 -8.15 -5.50
CA PRO A 58 5.72 -7.32 -4.54
C PRO A 58 4.44 -6.73 -5.12
N ILE A 59 3.46 -6.50 -4.25
CA ILE A 59 2.24 -5.74 -4.51
C ILE A 59 2.10 -4.77 -3.34
N VAL A 60 2.05 -3.48 -3.63
CA VAL A 60 2.09 -2.44 -2.60
C VAL A 60 1.01 -1.40 -2.87
N PHE A 61 0.09 -1.28 -1.92
CA PHE A 61 -0.86 -0.17 -1.86
C PHE A 61 -0.52 0.74 -0.69
N ALA A 62 -0.96 1.98 -0.75
CA ALA A 62 -0.92 2.91 0.36
C ALA A 62 -2.32 3.44 0.63
N VAL A 63 -2.74 3.40 1.91
CA VAL A 63 -3.99 3.99 2.38
C VAL A 63 -3.63 5.26 3.16
N ARG A 64 -3.93 6.41 2.57
CA ARG A 64 -3.70 7.74 3.15
C ARG A 64 -4.88 8.17 4.01
N ASN A 65 -4.56 8.88 5.09
CA ASN A 65 -5.43 9.22 6.21
C ASN A 65 -6.18 8.00 6.76
N ALA A 66 -5.51 6.85 6.85
CA ALA A 66 -6.11 5.58 7.27
C ALA A 66 -6.73 5.66 8.67
N SER A 67 -6.17 6.46 9.59
CA SER A 67 -6.71 6.69 10.92
C SER A 67 -8.17 7.18 10.94
N GLN A 68 -8.62 7.84 9.87
CA GLN A 68 -10.01 8.32 9.72
C GLN A 68 -11.03 7.18 9.56
N LEU A 69 -10.56 5.96 9.28
CA LEU A 69 -11.40 4.76 9.22
C LEU A 69 -11.81 4.27 10.63
N TRP A 70 -11.18 4.78 11.70
CA TRP A 70 -11.51 4.49 13.09
C TRP A 70 -11.92 5.78 13.81
N PRO A 71 -13.20 6.20 13.72
CA PRO A 71 -13.66 7.43 14.35
C PRO A 71 -13.63 7.38 15.89
N SER A 72 -13.57 6.19 16.49
CA SER A 72 -13.41 6.00 17.93
C SER A 72 -12.61 4.72 18.23
N ASP A 73 -12.28 4.49 19.50
CA ASP A 73 -11.50 3.32 19.92
C ASP A 73 -12.19 1.99 19.65
N ASP A 74 -13.52 1.98 19.66
CA ASP A 74 -14.35 0.78 19.58
C ASP A 74 -15.08 0.60 18.25
N GLU A 75 -15.00 1.60 17.37
CA GLU A 75 -15.73 1.63 16.10
C GLU A 75 -14.80 1.88 14.92
N HIS A 76 -15.16 1.29 13.78
CA HIS A 76 -14.50 1.51 12.50
C HIS A 76 -15.52 1.46 11.39
N PHE A 77 -15.23 2.18 10.30
CA PHE A 77 -15.97 1.98 9.06
C PHE A 77 -15.49 0.70 8.40
N SER A 78 -16.41 -0.08 7.85
CA SER A 78 -16.08 -1.26 7.06
C SER A 78 -15.48 -0.80 5.73
N PHE A 79 -14.20 -1.11 5.53
CA PHE A 79 -13.44 -0.69 4.37
C PHE A 79 -12.48 -1.80 3.97
N TRP A 80 -12.31 -2.01 2.66
CA TRP A 80 -11.32 -2.95 2.16
C TRP A 80 -10.52 -2.41 0.96
N VAL A 81 -9.35 -2.99 0.77
CA VAL A 81 -8.58 -2.98 -0.48
C VAL A 81 -8.35 -4.44 -0.84
N ARG A 82 -8.91 -4.88 -1.96
CA ARG A 82 -8.78 -6.24 -2.47
C ARG A 82 -7.98 -6.25 -3.76
N TRP A 83 -7.18 -7.28 -4.00
CA TRP A 83 -6.44 -7.47 -5.23
C TRP A 83 -6.35 -8.92 -5.68
N ASP A 84 -6.24 -9.11 -6.99
CA ASP A 84 -5.98 -10.38 -7.67
C ASP A 84 -4.87 -10.16 -8.72
N LEU A 85 -3.73 -10.83 -8.57
CA LEU A 85 -2.65 -10.85 -9.55
C LEU A 85 -2.76 -12.11 -10.41
N THR A 86 -3.03 -11.93 -11.70
CA THR A 86 -3.14 -13.02 -12.66
C THR A 86 -2.07 -12.88 -13.74
N GLY A 87 -1.32 -13.94 -13.99
CA GLY A 87 -0.39 -14.05 -15.11
C GLY A 87 -1.07 -14.70 -16.31
N TYR A 88 -0.65 -14.32 -17.52
CA TYR A 88 -1.14 -14.80 -18.80
C TYR A 88 0.02 -15.10 -19.74
N THR A 89 -0.13 -16.12 -20.58
CA THR A 89 0.75 -16.30 -21.75
C THR A 89 0.30 -15.40 -22.89
N ASP A 90 -1.01 -15.16 -23.02
CA ASP A 90 -1.61 -14.12 -23.85
C ASP A 90 -2.71 -13.42 -23.05
N ILE A 91 -2.55 -12.11 -22.79
CA ILE A 91 -3.49 -11.35 -21.96
C ILE A 91 -4.88 -11.16 -22.60
N ASN A 92 -4.98 -11.41 -23.90
CA ASN A 92 -6.23 -11.36 -24.65
C ASN A 92 -6.99 -12.69 -24.61
N ASP A 93 -6.33 -13.76 -24.18
CA ASP A 93 -6.92 -15.09 -24.00
C ASP A 93 -7.16 -15.35 -22.50
N PRO A 94 -8.42 -15.25 -22.03
CA PRO A 94 -8.75 -15.45 -20.62
C PRO A 94 -8.44 -16.87 -20.13
N ASP A 95 -8.40 -17.87 -21.01
CA ASP A 95 -8.18 -19.27 -20.64
C ASP A 95 -6.71 -19.54 -20.25
N THR A 96 -5.80 -18.63 -20.61
CA THR A 96 -4.38 -18.72 -20.22
C THR A 96 -4.10 -18.12 -18.84
N GLY A 97 -5.12 -17.54 -18.19
CA GLY A 97 -5.00 -16.88 -16.91
C GLY A 97 -4.67 -17.84 -15.77
N GLN A 98 -3.60 -17.56 -15.04
CA GLN A 98 -3.24 -18.27 -13.81
C GLN A 98 -3.14 -17.28 -12.66
N LEU A 99 -3.82 -17.56 -11.53
CA LEU A 99 -3.74 -16.74 -10.33
C LEU A 99 -2.38 -16.94 -9.62
N PHE A 100 -1.64 -15.85 -9.45
CA PHE A 100 -0.34 -15.80 -8.77
C PHE A 100 -0.47 -15.42 -7.30
N THR A 101 -1.38 -14.50 -6.99
CA THR A 101 -1.79 -14.21 -5.62
C THR A 101 -3.13 -13.48 -5.61
N SER A 102 -3.80 -13.55 -4.48
CA SER A 102 -4.93 -12.69 -4.14
C SER A 102 -4.85 -12.33 -2.67
N GLY A 103 -5.40 -11.17 -2.33
CA GLY A 103 -5.39 -10.68 -0.97
C GLY A 103 -6.45 -9.62 -0.72
N VAL A 104 -6.69 -9.39 0.56
CA VAL A 104 -7.56 -8.33 1.05
C VAL A 104 -6.90 -7.73 2.28
N TRP A 105 -6.79 -6.42 2.28
CA TRP A 105 -6.59 -5.64 3.49
C TRP A 105 -7.92 -5.01 3.87
N GLN A 106 -8.28 -5.09 5.13
CA GLN A 106 -9.55 -4.58 5.61
C GLN A 106 -9.40 -3.94 6.98
N THR A 107 -10.28 -2.99 7.27
CA THR A 107 -10.40 -2.44 8.60
C THR A 107 -10.93 -3.50 9.55
N ASP A 108 -10.31 -3.59 10.72
CA ASP A 108 -10.81 -4.34 11.85
C ASP A 108 -10.31 -3.68 13.15
N LYS A 109 -10.71 -4.21 14.32
CA LYS A 109 -10.27 -3.66 15.61
C LYS A 109 -8.77 -3.88 15.90
N LEU A 110 -8.16 -4.93 15.35
CA LEU A 110 -6.77 -5.31 15.60
C LEU A 110 -5.77 -4.54 14.73
N ASN A 111 -6.20 -4.15 13.53
CA ASN A 111 -5.45 -3.39 12.54
C ASN A 111 -5.67 -1.88 12.69
N ARG A 112 -6.22 -1.44 13.82
CA ARG A 112 -6.39 -0.03 14.13
C ARG A 112 -5.04 0.67 14.08
N THR A 113 -5.04 1.85 13.49
CA THR A 113 -3.86 2.69 13.36
C THR A 113 -4.14 4.13 13.76
N THR A 114 -3.12 4.80 14.29
CA THR A 114 -3.08 6.26 14.40
C THR A 114 -2.27 6.91 13.28
N GLU A 115 -1.65 6.10 12.42
CA GLU A 115 -0.79 6.57 11.35
C GLU A 115 -1.59 7.29 10.27
N ALA A 116 -0.95 8.32 9.69
CA ALA A 116 -1.49 9.03 8.56
C ALA A 116 -1.48 8.17 7.28
N VAL A 117 -0.58 7.18 7.19
CA VAL A 117 -0.47 6.29 6.04
C VAL A 117 -0.28 4.87 6.51
N VAL A 118 -1.00 3.92 5.90
CA VAL A 118 -0.75 2.48 6.04
C VAL A 118 -0.27 1.93 4.71
N ALA A 119 0.91 1.33 4.69
CA ALA A 119 1.39 0.53 3.57
C ALA A 119 0.77 -0.88 3.65
N VAL A 120 0.11 -1.30 2.58
CA VAL A 120 -0.42 -2.66 2.43
C VAL A 120 0.52 -3.39 1.49
N ILE A 121 1.36 -4.26 2.05
CA ILE A 121 2.39 -5.00 1.33
C ILE A 121 1.99 -6.47 1.26
N ASP A 122 1.86 -7.00 0.04
CA ASP A 122 1.72 -8.43 -0.22
C ASP A 122 2.79 -8.89 -1.20
N ALA A 123 3.07 -10.19 -1.18
CA ALA A 123 4.05 -10.85 -2.01
C ALA A 123 3.36 -11.95 -2.82
N SER A 124 3.74 -12.09 -4.09
CA SER A 124 3.24 -13.17 -4.95
C SER A 124 3.44 -14.53 -4.26
N ARG A 125 2.50 -15.45 -4.49
CA ARG A 125 2.56 -16.82 -3.95
C ARG A 125 3.15 -17.82 -4.94
N ARG A 126 3.31 -17.40 -6.19
CA ARG A 126 3.95 -18.16 -7.26
C ARG A 126 5.17 -17.41 -7.78
N ASP A 127 6.18 -18.17 -8.15
CA ASP A 127 7.40 -17.70 -8.77
C ASP A 127 7.15 -17.16 -10.18
N LEU A 128 7.60 -15.93 -10.46
CA LEU A 128 7.52 -15.32 -11.78
C LEU A 128 8.75 -15.66 -12.65
N VAL A 129 9.88 -16.04 -12.05
CA VAL A 129 11.12 -16.42 -12.74
C VAL A 129 10.86 -17.65 -13.61
N GLY A 130 10.42 -18.75 -12.99
CA GLY A 130 10.11 -20.00 -13.68
C GLY A 130 8.75 -20.05 -14.38
N ALA A 131 7.92 -19.00 -14.29
CA ALA A 131 6.57 -19.00 -14.87
C ALA A 131 6.58 -18.94 -16.40
N PRO A 132 5.70 -19.68 -17.10
CA PRO A 132 5.48 -19.47 -18.53
C PRO A 132 4.74 -18.16 -18.85
N GLN A 133 4.00 -17.60 -17.88
CA GLN A 133 3.32 -16.32 -18.03
C GLN A 133 4.31 -15.17 -18.04
N ARG A 134 4.13 -14.25 -19.00
CA ARG A 134 4.97 -13.05 -19.17
C ARG A 134 4.17 -11.75 -19.19
N GLN A 135 2.84 -11.85 -19.23
CA GLN A 135 1.93 -10.71 -19.16
C GLN A 135 1.12 -10.83 -17.87
N PHE A 136 1.03 -9.78 -17.09
CA PHE A 136 0.41 -9.82 -15.78
C PHE A 136 -0.64 -8.73 -15.65
N ARG A 137 -1.75 -9.07 -15.03
CA ARG A 137 -2.83 -8.15 -14.68
C ARG A 137 -3.02 -8.18 -13.17
N LEU A 138 -2.77 -7.06 -12.52
CA LEU A 138 -3.21 -6.85 -11.14
C LEU A 138 -4.55 -6.13 -11.19
N LYS A 139 -5.64 -6.83 -10.86
CA LYS A 139 -6.95 -6.21 -10.63
C LYS A 139 -7.05 -5.83 -9.16
N TYR A 140 -7.68 -4.71 -8.88
CA TYR A 140 -7.90 -4.25 -7.51
C TYR A 140 -9.21 -3.49 -7.36
N THR A 141 -9.74 -3.50 -6.15
CA THR A 141 -10.93 -2.77 -5.75
C THR A 141 -10.72 -2.19 -4.36
N ALA A 142 -10.96 -0.91 -4.20
CA ALA A 142 -11.11 -0.27 -2.89
C ALA A 142 -12.60 0.00 -2.64
N THR A 143 -13.13 -0.39 -1.49
CA THR A 143 -14.56 -0.20 -1.17
C THR A 143 -14.74 0.32 0.23
N MET A 144 -15.60 1.35 0.36
CA MET A 144 -16.23 1.76 1.60
C MET A 144 -17.63 1.17 1.66
N PHE A 145 -17.90 0.34 2.66
CA PHE A 145 -19.19 -0.34 2.78
C PHE A 145 -20.20 0.45 3.60
N GLY A 146 -21.47 0.32 3.24
CA GLY A 146 -22.58 0.85 4.02
C GLY A 146 -22.50 2.34 4.26
N SER A 147 -22.09 3.13 3.25
CA SER A 147 -22.00 4.58 3.35
C SER A 147 -23.40 5.21 3.38
N CYS A 148 -23.65 6.07 4.37
CA CYS A 148 -24.91 6.76 4.53
C CYS A 148 -25.02 7.96 3.57
N PRO A 149 -26.17 8.16 2.88
CA PRO A 149 -26.34 9.30 2.01
C PRO A 149 -26.40 10.62 2.79
N VAL A 150 -25.76 11.67 2.25
CA VAL A 150 -25.68 13.00 2.88
C VAL A 150 -27.06 13.58 3.18
N ASN A 151 -28.00 13.42 2.25
CA ASN A 151 -29.33 14.05 2.26
C ASN A 151 -30.49 13.04 2.39
N ALA A 152 -30.32 11.96 3.17
CA ALA A 152 -31.42 11.01 3.39
C ALA A 152 -32.62 11.70 4.08
N THR A 153 -33.75 11.82 3.38
CA THR A 153 -35.02 12.34 3.93
C THR A 153 -35.82 11.26 4.69
N ALA A 154 -35.13 10.23 5.20
CA ALA A 154 -35.65 9.07 5.92
C ALA A 154 -36.57 8.11 5.15
N GLU A 155 -36.96 8.42 3.91
CA GLU A 155 -37.82 7.56 3.07
C GLU A 155 -37.24 7.35 1.66
N GLY A 156 -37.46 6.17 1.08
CA GLY A 156 -37.04 5.82 -0.29
C GLY A 156 -35.76 4.99 -0.41
N ALA A 157 -35.50 4.44 -1.60
CA ALA A 157 -34.31 3.63 -1.90
C ALA A 157 -33.00 4.41 -1.76
N ASP A 158 -33.05 5.72 -2.04
CA ASP A 158 -31.92 6.65 -1.95
C ASP A 158 -31.56 7.04 -0.51
N SER A 159 -32.34 6.57 0.48
CA SER A 159 -32.05 6.75 1.90
C SER A 159 -31.28 5.58 2.50
N ARG A 160 -31.05 4.48 1.76
CA ARG A 160 -30.36 3.29 2.27
C ARG A 160 -28.84 3.44 2.18
N PRO A 161 -28.08 2.83 3.11
CA PRO A 161 -26.63 2.74 2.99
C PRO A 161 -26.21 2.10 1.66
N GLN A 162 -25.19 2.66 1.02
CA GLN A 162 -24.64 2.19 -0.25
C GLN A 162 -23.14 1.95 -0.16
N ASP A 163 -22.66 0.94 -0.88
CA ASP A 163 -21.24 0.69 -1.01
C ASP A 163 -20.65 1.61 -2.08
N LEU A 164 -19.52 2.23 -1.76
CA LEU A 164 -18.76 3.05 -2.69
C LEU A 164 -17.50 2.28 -3.05
N SER A 165 -17.35 1.92 -4.33
CA SER A 165 -16.21 1.15 -4.81
C SER A 165 -15.47 1.87 -5.93
N HIS A 166 -14.14 1.75 -5.92
CA HIS A 166 -13.26 2.14 -7.01
C HIS A 166 -12.50 0.91 -7.49
N ASP A 167 -12.84 0.46 -8.70
CA ASP A 167 -12.19 -0.65 -9.37
C ASP A 167 -11.09 -0.15 -10.30
N GLY A 168 -10.02 -0.93 -10.41
CA GLY A 168 -8.95 -0.64 -11.35
C GLY A 168 -8.14 -1.88 -11.67
N HIS A 169 -7.22 -1.69 -12.61
CA HIS A 169 -6.22 -2.70 -12.91
C HIS A 169 -4.97 -2.05 -13.47
N VAL A 170 -3.84 -2.74 -13.31
CA VAL A 170 -2.62 -2.46 -14.05
C VAL A 170 -2.19 -3.69 -14.84
N LEU A 171 -1.62 -3.43 -16.01
CA LEU A 171 -1.00 -4.39 -16.90
C LEU A 171 0.51 -4.15 -16.88
N PHE A 172 1.29 -5.20 -16.72
CA PHE A 172 2.74 -5.15 -16.82
C PHE A 172 3.25 -6.44 -17.45
N THR A 173 4.49 -6.43 -17.90
CA THR A 173 5.13 -7.62 -18.46
C THR A 173 6.44 -7.94 -17.76
N THR A 174 6.87 -9.19 -17.87
CA THR A 174 8.21 -9.60 -17.43
C THR A 174 9.04 -10.01 -18.62
N THR A 175 10.34 -9.67 -18.59
CA THR A 175 11.29 -10.17 -19.58
C THR A 175 11.56 -11.66 -19.42
N ASP A 176 12.21 -12.25 -20.42
CA ASP A 176 12.75 -13.60 -20.30
C ASP A 176 13.90 -13.58 -19.28
N PRO A 177 13.94 -14.51 -18.30
CA PRO A 177 15.03 -14.58 -17.33
C PRO A 177 16.42 -14.74 -17.98
N SER A 178 16.49 -15.31 -19.19
CA SER A 178 17.74 -15.44 -19.95
C SER A 178 18.16 -14.17 -20.71
N ALA A 179 17.25 -13.21 -20.87
CA ALA A 179 17.52 -11.92 -21.52
C ALA A 179 18.18 -10.95 -20.53
N ALA A 180 19.46 -11.19 -20.24
CA ALA A 180 20.24 -10.38 -19.30
C ALA A 180 20.17 -8.88 -19.63
N GLY A 181 19.72 -8.08 -18.65
CA GLY A 181 19.70 -6.61 -18.74
C GLY A 181 18.45 -6.00 -19.38
N ALA A 182 17.50 -6.81 -19.87
CA ALA A 182 16.21 -6.30 -20.34
C ALA A 182 15.21 -6.18 -19.16
N GLY A 183 14.63 -4.99 -18.97
CA GLY A 183 13.61 -4.73 -17.94
C GLY A 183 14.16 -4.19 -16.62
N GLN A 184 13.29 -3.51 -15.87
CA GLN A 184 13.62 -2.92 -14.57
C GLN A 184 13.52 -3.96 -13.45
N LEU A 185 14.41 -3.94 -12.44
CA LEU A 185 14.15 -4.73 -11.24
C LEU A 185 12.95 -4.15 -10.48
N PRO A 186 12.03 -4.99 -9.98
CA PRO A 186 11.04 -4.56 -9.00
C PRO A 186 11.75 -3.92 -7.82
N ALA A 187 11.60 -2.61 -7.66
CA ALA A 187 12.17 -1.87 -6.55
C ALA A 187 11.20 -0.75 -6.20
N ILE A 188 10.97 -0.55 -4.90
CA ILE A 188 10.34 0.66 -4.41
C ILE A 188 11.46 1.70 -4.35
N VAL A 189 11.60 2.46 -5.44
CA VAL A 189 12.62 3.50 -5.51
C VAL A 189 12.10 4.69 -4.71
N ALA A 190 12.87 5.11 -3.71
CA ALA A 190 12.62 6.36 -3.02
C ALA A 190 12.95 7.52 -3.97
N ASP A 191 11.94 7.97 -4.71
CA ASP A 191 12.05 9.05 -5.68
C ASP A 191 10.86 9.99 -5.49
N GLU A 192 11.17 11.20 -4.99
CA GLU A 192 10.19 12.27 -4.77
C GLU A 192 9.50 12.73 -6.07
N THR A 193 10.02 12.34 -7.24
CA THR A 193 9.45 12.73 -8.54
C THR A 193 8.44 11.73 -9.11
N THR A 194 8.36 10.52 -8.55
CA THR A 194 7.47 9.46 -9.06
C THR A 194 6.24 9.28 -8.17
N CYS A 195 5.07 9.78 -8.58
CA CYS A 195 3.86 9.61 -7.76
C CYS A 195 3.26 8.19 -7.89
N PRO A 196 2.79 7.58 -6.78
CA PRO A 196 1.86 6.44 -6.81
C PRO A 196 0.64 6.67 -7.71
N SER A 197 0.12 5.60 -8.31
CA SER A 197 -1.07 5.68 -9.16
C SER A 197 -2.32 5.74 -8.28
N PRO A 198 -3.14 6.79 -8.36
CA PRO A 198 -4.27 6.92 -7.44
C PRO A 198 -5.37 5.92 -7.82
N VAL A 199 -5.86 5.16 -6.83
CA VAL A 199 -6.90 4.14 -7.00
C VAL A 199 -8.27 4.73 -6.73
N GLY A 200 -8.43 5.41 -5.60
CA GLY A 200 -9.74 5.89 -5.16
C GLY A 200 -9.64 6.92 -4.05
N ARG A 201 -10.68 7.73 -3.94
CA ARG A 201 -10.82 8.76 -2.92
C ARG A 201 -12.19 8.65 -2.25
N PHE A 202 -12.19 8.63 -0.92
CA PHE A 202 -13.37 8.53 -0.08
C PHE A 202 -13.41 9.74 0.83
N GLU A 203 -14.29 10.69 0.52
CA GLU A 203 -14.50 11.87 1.33
C GLU A 203 -15.59 11.61 2.37
N ILE A 204 -15.19 11.57 3.64
CA ILE A 204 -16.03 11.31 4.81
C ILE A 204 -16.32 12.65 5.48
N THR A 205 -17.59 13.05 5.43
CA THR A 205 -18.07 14.33 6.00
C THR A 205 -18.61 14.18 7.41
N GLY A 206 -18.81 12.95 7.87
CA GLY A 206 -19.27 12.61 9.20
C GLY A 206 -19.58 11.13 9.32
N SER A 207 -20.25 10.74 10.40
CA SER A 207 -20.74 9.39 10.63
C SER A 207 -22.16 9.41 11.21
N ARG A 208 -22.90 8.31 11.02
CA ARG A 208 -24.21 8.09 11.63
C ARG A 208 -24.32 6.64 12.09
N HIS A 209 -25.23 6.38 13.00
CA HIS A 209 -25.66 5.01 13.31
C HIS A 209 -26.98 4.75 12.60
N GLU A 210 -26.98 3.80 11.68
CA GLU A 210 -28.18 3.35 10.99
C GLU A 210 -28.38 1.85 11.24
N SER A 211 -29.55 1.46 11.74
CA SER A 211 -29.86 0.07 12.11
C SER A 211 -28.83 -0.57 13.07
N GLY A 212 -28.19 0.23 13.93
CA GLY A 212 -27.20 -0.22 14.91
C GLY A 212 -25.77 -0.37 14.35
N ALA A 213 -25.55 -0.14 13.06
CA ALA A 213 -24.22 -0.11 12.45
C ALA A 213 -23.73 1.33 12.25
N LEU A 214 -22.44 1.56 12.48
CA LEU A 214 -21.79 2.82 12.16
C LEU A 214 -21.59 2.91 10.64
N CYS A 215 -22.10 3.97 10.02
CA CYS A 215 -21.93 4.27 8.61
C CYS A 215 -21.18 5.59 8.41
N PRO A 216 -20.24 5.67 7.45
CA PRO A 216 -19.65 6.94 7.05
C PRO A 216 -20.63 7.73 6.18
N VAL A 217 -20.73 9.04 6.40
CA VAL A 217 -21.46 9.95 5.51
C VAL A 217 -20.51 10.41 4.42
N ALA A 218 -20.54 9.71 3.29
CA ALA A 218 -19.64 9.98 2.18
C ALA A 218 -20.18 11.11 1.28
N ALA A 219 -19.32 12.07 0.91
CA ALA A 219 -19.69 13.13 -0.02
C ALA A 219 -19.88 12.58 -1.43
N SER A 220 -20.82 13.15 -2.20
CA SER A 220 -21.04 12.79 -3.62
C SER A 220 -19.81 13.02 -4.51
N SER A 221 -18.81 13.77 -4.03
CA SER A 221 -17.50 13.99 -4.64
C SER A 221 -16.51 12.83 -4.46
N SER A 222 -16.90 11.74 -3.78
CA SER A 222 -16.14 10.48 -3.74
C SER A 222 -16.17 9.78 -5.10
N GLY A 223 -15.55 10.40 -6.10
CA GLY A 223 -15.38 9.90 -7.45
C GLY A 223 -13.94 9.46 -7.71
N SER A 224 -13.72 8.86 -8.88
CA SER A 224 -12.37 8.56 -9.35
C SER A 224 -11.51 9.84 -9.32
N PRO A 225 -10.24 9.75 -8.89
CA PRO A 225 -9.37 10.91 -8.76
C PRO A 225 -9.29 11.65 -10.09
N SER A 226 -9.70 12.92 -10.10
CA SER A 226 -9.45 13.79 -11.24
C SER A 226 -7.94 13.96 -11.38
N SER A 227 -7.39 13.69 -12.56
CA SER A 227 -5.95 13.75 -12.89
C SER A 227 -5.33 15.16 -12.79
N SER A 228 -5.98 16.09 -12.11
CA SER A 228 -5.67 17.52 -12.08
C SER A 228 -5.38 18.10 -10.69
N SER A 229 -5.37 17.32 -9.60
CA SER A 229 -4.89 17.86 -8.31
C SER A 229 -3.36 17.82 -8.26
N SER A 230 -2.74 18.94 -8.66
CA SER A 230 -1.30 19.21 -8.66
C SER A 230 -0.67 19.31 -7.26
N THR A 231 -1.16 18.54 -6.29
CA THR A 231 -0.47 18.39 -5.01
C THR A 231 0.75 17.51 -5.26
N ALA A 232 1.93 17.95 -4.79
CA ALA A 232 3.10 17.08 -4.65
C ALA A 232 2.65 15.69 -4.16
N CYS A 233 3.22 14.62 -4.71
CA CYS A 233 2.77 13.24 -4.49
C CYS A 233 2.33 13.06 -3.03
N GLY A 234 1.05 12.83 -2.78
CA GLY A 234 0.50 12.83 -1.41
C GLY A 234 1.03 11.70 -0.53
N LEU A 235 1.89 10.84 -1.08
CA LEU A 235 2.64 9.78 -0.43
C LEU A 235 4.11 9.92 -0.86
N GLU A 236 5.00 10.05 0.11
CA GLU A 236 6.44 9.95 -0.11
C GLU A 236 6.83 8.47 -0.14
N MET A 237 7.52 8.04 -1.21
CA MET A 237 8.17 6.74 -1.23
C MET A 237 9.53 6.94 -0.58
N ASP A 238 9.68 6.53 0.67
CA ASP A 238 10.93 6.71 1.43
C ASP A 238 11.71 5.39 1.56
N GLY A 239 12.91 5.47 2.16
CA GLY A 239 13.73 4.29 2.41
C GLY A 239 13.08 3.29 3.38
N SER A 240 12.25 3.75 4.31
CA SER A 240 11.55 2.89 5.27
C SER A 240 10.57 1.96 4.57
N LEU A 241 9.78 2.48 3.62
CA LEU A 241 8.86 1.67 2.83
C LEU A 241 9.62 0.64 1.98
N ALA A 242 10.76 1.03 1.39
CA ALA A 242 11.59 0.12 0.61
C ALA A 242 12.13 -1.03 1.47
N ASP A 243 12.66 -0.72 2.66
CA ASP A 243 13.17 -1.71 3.62
C ASP A 243 12.04 -2.66 4.10
N GLU A 244 10.83 -2.13 4.32
CA GLU A 244 9.69 -2.94 4.73
C GLU A 244 9.24 -3.91 3.64
N VAL A 245 9.24 -3.45 2.39
CA VAL A 245 8.93 -4.30 1.23
C VAL A 245 9.99 -5.40 1.10
N GLU A 246 11.28 -5.06 1.16
CA GLU A 246 12.36 -6.05 1.11
C GLU A 246 12.20 -7.11 2.21
N ARG A 247 12.01 -6.68 3.45
CA ARG A 247 11.78 -7.58 4.60
C ARG A 247 10.59 -8.51 4.36
N THR A 248 9.49 -7.98 3.82
CA THR A 248 8.27 -8.77 3.54
C THR A 248 8.50 -9.79 2.43
N MET A 249 9.27 -9.45 1.40
CA MET A 249 9.64 -10.39 0.34
C MET A 249 10.56 -11.50 0.86
N LEU A 250 11.55 -11.14 1.69
CA LEU A 250 12.45 -12.11 2.32
C LEU A 250 11.71 -13.04 3.30
N ASP A 251 10.75 -12.53 4.07
CA ASP A 251 9.89 -13.34 4.94
C ASP A 251 9.02 -14.31 4.14
N ARG A 252 8.38 -13.84 3.06
CA ARG A 252 7.62 -14.69 2.13
C ARG A 252 8.48 -15.82 1.55
N ALA A 253 9.73 -15.52 1.21
CA ALA A 253 10.68 -16.51 0.69
C ALA A 253 11.19 -17.50 1.77
N GLY A 254 10.92 -17.25 3.05
CA GLY A 254 11.49 -18.00 4.17
C GLY A 254 12.99 -17.75 4.36
N CYS A 255 13.47 -16.56 3.94
CA CYS A 255 14.87 -16.21 3.82
C CYS A 255 15.22 -14.85 4.44
N PRO A 256 15.11 -14.67 5.77
CA PRO A 256 15.34 -13.39 6.43
C PRO A 256 16.77 -12.85 6.31
N ARG A 257 17.74 -13.65 5.82
CA ARG A 257 19.14 -13.26 5.59
C ARG A 257 19.54 -13.28 4.12
N GLY A 258 18.57 -13.44 3.21
CA GLY A 258 18.79 -13.38 1.78
C GLY A 258 18.94 -11.95 1.29
N THR A 259 18.90 -11.78 -0.03
CA THR A 259 18.88 -10.45 -0.68
C THR A 259 17.73 -10.44 -1.67
N TRP A 260 16.94 -9.38 -1.66
CA TRP A 260 15.86 -9.19 -2.61
C TRP A 260 16.02 -7.81 -3.26
N PRO A 261 15.73 -7.63 -4.57
CA PRO A 261 15.13 -8.58 -5.51
C PRO A 261 16.07 -9.68 -6.00
N ASP A 262 15.52 -10.88 -6.21
CA ASP A 262 16.26 -12.05 -6.71
C ASP A 262 15.75 -12.46 -8.11
N PRO A 263 16.37 -11.93 -9.18
CA PRO A 263 16.00 -12.28 -10.55
C PRO A 263 16.47 -13.68 -10.98
N ASP A 264 17.40 -14.28 -10.22
CA ASP A 264 17.96 -15.60 -10.53
C ASP A 264 17.11 -16.74 -9.95
N GLY A 265 16.13 -16.44 -9.08
CA GLY A 265 15.24 -17.41 -8.46
C GLY A 265 15.93 -18.32 -7.44
N GLY A 266 17.03 -17.85 -6.85
CA GLY A 266 17.80 -18.54 -5.81
C GLY A 266 17.18 -18.49 -4.41
N LEU A 267 16.14 -17.67 -4.17
CA LEU A 267 15.43 -17.50 -2.90
C LEU A 267 14.43 -18.64 -2.65
N SER A 268 14.66 -19.40 -1.59
CA SER A 268 13.77 -20.45 -1.09
C SER A 268 14.07 -20.74 0.38
N PRO A 269 13.17 -21.38 1.15
CA PRO A 269 13.44 -21.70 2.55
C PRO A 269 14.72 -22.53 2.80
N THR A 270 15.24 -23.20 1.76
CA THR A 270 16.46 -24.02 1.79
C THR A 270 17.70 -23.33 1.21
N SER A 271 17.54 -22.24 0.47
CA SER A 271 18.62 -21.51 -0.21
C SER A 271 18.27 -20.03 -0.19
N CYS A 272 19.02 -19.21 0.56
CA CYS A 272 18.80 -17.77 0.65
C CYS A 272 19.84 -17.01 -0.17
N ASN A 273 19.90 -17.30 -1.48
CA ASN A 273 20.93 -16.78 -2.39
C ASN A 273 22.36 -17.14 -1.95
N ALA A 274 22.50 -18.20 -1.16
CA ALA A 274 23.81 -18.72 -0.83
C ALA A 274 24.43 -19.19 -2.15
N VAL A 275 25.43 -18.44 -2.62
CA VAL A 275 26.37 -18.95 -3.63
C VAL A 275 26.79 -20.31 -3.11
N SER A 276 26.45 -21.39 -3.83
CA SER A 276 27.07 -22.67 -3.56
C SER A 276 28.56 -22.40 -3.66
N SER A 277 29.24 -22.33 -2.53
CA SER A 277 30.69 -22.30 -2.49
C SER A 277 31.17 -23.68 -2.93
N SER A 278 31.03 -23.98 -4.21
CA SER A 278 31.81 -24.99 -4.93
C SER A 278 33.22 -24.42 -5.13
N GLY A 279 33.89 -24.25 -3.99
CA GLY A 279 35.19 -23.62 -3.86
C GLY A 279 35.76 -23.89 -2.47
N GLY A 280 36.00 -25.17 -2.17
CA GLY A 280 36.92 -25.63 -1.12
C GLY A 280 36.35 -25.66 0.31
N GLY A 281 36.20 -26.88 0.86
CA GLY A 281 36.03 -27.06 2.30
C GLY A 281 35.21 -28.28 2.70
N VAL A 282 35.67 -29.49 2.40
CA VAL A 282 35.13 -30.70 3.05
C VAL A 282 35.70 -30.79 4.46
N ALA A 283 34.91 -30.37 5.44
CA ALA A 283 34.97 -30.81 6.83
C ALA A 283 33.55 -30.68 7.38
N GLY A 284 32.85 -31.69 7.90
CA GLY A 284 33.10 -33.10 8.07
C GLY A 284 31.89 -33.61 8.86
N ALA A 285 31.07 -34.49 8.27
CA ALA A 285 30.07 -35.25 9.01
C ALA A 285 29.73 -36.56 8.25
N LYS A 286 30.45 -37.61 8.65
CA LYS A 286 30.11 -39.04 8.63
C LYS A 286 29.25 -39.56 7.46
N ARG A 287 29.93 -40.04 6.41
CA ARG A 287 29.42 -41.18 5.62
C ARG A 287 29.93 -42.48 6.22
N LEU A 288 29.01 -43.28 6.75
CA LEU A 288 29.20 -44.70 7.02
C LEU A 288 29.16 -45.46 5.69
N GLY A 289 30.21 -46.26 5.45
CA GLY A 289 30.14 -47.49 4.68
C GLY A 289 30.19 -47.38 3.15
N ALA A 290 31.39 -47.46 2.57
CA ALA A 290 31.72 -48.44 1.54
C ALA A 290 33.22 -48.35 1.20
N ARG A 291 33.87 -49.51 1.15
CA ARG A 291 35.32 -49.71 1.04
C ARG A 291 35.90 -49.10 -0.24
N ALA A 292 36.94 -48.29 -0.07
CA ALA A 292 37.87 -47.91 -1.12
C ALA A 292 38.89 -49.04 -1.32
N THR A 293 38.92 -49.67 -2.50
CA THR A 293 40.12 -50.30 -3.03
C THR A 293 40.93 -49.21 -3.72
N GLY A 294 41.96 -48.74 -3.01
CA GLY A 294 42.85 -47.70 -3.49
C GLY A 294 43.84 -48.21 -4.53
N VAL A 295 44.05 -47.42 -5.56
CA VAL A 295 45.35 -47.31 -6.22
C VAL A 295 45.61 -45.82 -6.41
N SER A 296 46.58 -45.31 -5.65
CA SER A 296 47.22 -44.01 -5.87
C SER A 296 48.71 -44.18 -5.62
N ALA A 297 49.50 -43.84 -6.62
CA ALA A 297 50.90 -43.42 -6.55
C ALA A 297 51.18 -42.81 -7.94
N LEU A 298 51.41 -41.50 -8.15
CA LEU A 298 52.45 -40.61 -7.59
C LEU A 298 53.83 -41.27 -7.71
N VAL A 299 54.90 -40.73 -8.30
CA VAL A 299 55.26 -39.61 -9.18
C VAL A 299 56.76 -39.88 -9.53
N LEU A 300 57.26 -39.39 -10.67
CA LEU A 300 58.68 -39.05 -11.03
C LEU A 300 59.82 -39.98 -10.49
N THR A 301 60.80 -40.47 -11.24
CA THR A 301 61.78 -39.77 -12.11
C THR A 301 62.88 -40.76 -12.52
N LEU A 302 63.70 -40.34 -13.49
CA LEU A 302 65.11 -40.67 -13.74
C LEU A 302 65.46 -41.76 -14.76
N ALA A 303 66.39 -41.33 -15.61
CA ALA A 303 66.82 -41.89 -16.87
C ALA A 303 68.10 -42.73 -16.74
N ALA A 304 68.42 -43.39 -17.86
CA ALA A 304 69.75 -43.89 -18.25
C ALA A 304 70.16 -45.17 -17.49
N SER A 305 70.84 -46.17 -18.03
CA SER A 305 71.51 -46.41 -19.31
C SER A 305 72.05 -47.85 -19.26
N TRP A 306 72.08 -48.56 -20.41
CA TRP A 306 73.02 -49.68 -20.74
C TRP A 306 72.74 -51.02 -20.02
N ALA A 307 73.11 -52.21 -20.47
CA ALA A 307 73.42 -52.85 -21.76
C ALA A 307 73.62 -54.36 -21.42
N PHE A 308 73.40 -55.27 -22.38
CA PHE A 308 73.85 -56.68 -22.46
C PHE A 308 73.61 -57.66 -21.28
N VAL A 309 72.93 -58.79 -21.51
CA VAL A 309 73.45 -60.10 -22.02
C VAL A 309 72.26 -60.90 -22.54
#